data_AF-A0AAE6BWX7-F1
#
_entry.id   AF-A0AAE6BWX7-F1
#
_cell.length_a   1.000
_cell.length_b   1.000
_cell.length_c   1.000
_cell.angle_alpha   90.00
_cell.angle_beta   90.00
_cell.angle_gamma   90.00
#
_symmetry.space_group_name_H-M   'P 1'
#
loop_
_entity.id
_entity.type
_entity.pdbx_description
1 polymer ?
#
loop_
_entity_poly.entity_id
_entity_poly.type
_entity_poly.pdbx_seq_one_letter_code
_entity_poly.pdbx_strand_id
1 'polypeptide(L)'
;MKNFASLLAAAALIFGGSQSADAAKKVHTIGDSTMANYDESATITRGWCQYLQQFLDGIEVNNRGKNGASSKSFYKEAAFWTSVKTQMSPGDYVLIQFAHNDEKTQGMDGDELIAYYKSIGDDAQAAATDYRGTNPSTTYKEYLRKYVTETRDAGCIPILVGPICRMYFSGNDIRRNGRHDLGDNFSKLTSSGVLTSQKVAASDNSMDYVWQMEQVANEMNVPFIDLTTATADLYLSYGDSDCHSILSDGDGSTHLSAVGAALIARRFAGLCREAGVMSEHIRLTSDLSVSPSAADLGRGYVGQTLTKELMVTAFDLTPAAGQLTVTAEGNAEVSTDLTEWSKSASVSYEGGTIIRRFSVRMTLESDNNDAKIIVSAGGKSTEIPVTASAVQLSGGTEVTAYWRLEKDDSYTLSGPATVIPESWVGMTLQKYSNPNANTVWPEGTGFEASRKTQRNVIQGDSWPAGEIDEVSTRYIEFGITAMPETTLNIDEISYYMCGCGGNGMCVHVYYSTEDDFSDTKLIYEKKSMPANTMLDGTVRPIISLEGGKSLRLRFYPWYNSAATGKTICLSDIRFHGWATASGESGIAEIEGDRTIVETSYYTLQGCRVSNPSSGFYIARSLYSDGSVKTEKVIL
;
A
#
# COMPACT_ATOMS: atom_id res chain seq x y z
N MET A 1 -60.09 8.02 55.69
CA MET A 1 -59.32 6.80 56.05
C MET A 1 -58.57 6.32 54.81
N LYS A 2 -57.23 6.34 54.84
CA LYS A 2 -56.25 5.58 53.99
C LYS A 2 -56.34 5.78 52.47
N ASN A 3 -55.32 5.93 51.63
CA ASN A 3 -53.86 6.15 51.67
C ASN A 3 -53.52 6.64 50.23
N PHE A 4 -52.74 7.72 50.08
CA PHE A 4 -51.40 7.76 49.43
C PHE A 4 -51.24 6.99 48.11
N ALA A 5 -51.00 7.72 46.99
CA ALA A 5 -49.68 7.84 46.34
C ALA A 5 -49.76 8.32 44.87
N SER A 6 -49.19 9.50 44.64
CA SER A 6 -48.38 9.98 43.52
C SER A 6 -48.39 9.25 42.16
N LEU A 7 -48.64 9.99 41.06
CA LEU A 7 -48.08 9.66 39.75
C LEU A 7 -47.45 10.91 39.08
N LEU A 8 -46.27 10.65 38.52
CA LEU A 8 -45.28 11.57 37.98
C LEU A 8 -45.74 12.35 36.73
N ALA A 9 -45.16 13.53 36.57
CA ALA A 9 -45.17 14.34 35.37
C ALA A 9 -44.57 13.59 34.16
N ALA A 10 -45.30 13.63 33.04
CA ALA A 10 -44.82 13.20 31.74
C ALA A 10 -43.90 14.28 31.14
N ALA A 11 -42.63 13.96 30.97
CA ALA A 11 -41.72 14.68 30.08
C ALA A 11 -41.59 13.86 28.79
N ALA A 12 -42.16 14.38 27.70
CA ALA A 12 -41.97 13.84 26.36
C ALA A 12 -40.55 14.19 25.89
N LEU A 13 -39.65 13.19 25.90
CA LEU A 13 -38.38 13.24 25.18
C LEU A 13 -38.65 12.81 23.73
N ILE A 14 -38.73 13.79 22.83
CA ILE A 14 -38.62 13.57 21.40
C ILE A 14 -37.15 13.22 21.14
N PHE A 15 -36.86 11.92 21.02
CA PHE A 15 -35.60 11.48 20.41
C PHE A 15 -35.69 11.78 18.92
N GLY A 16 -35.07 12.91 18.52
CA GLY A 16 -34.69 13.12 17.13
C GLY A 16 -33.68 12.04 16.76
N GLY A 17 -34.12 11.03 16.02
CA GLY A 17 -33.23 10.10 15.37
C GLY A 17 -32.41 10.88 14.36
N SER A 18 -31.13 11.09 14.67
CA SER A 18 -30.12 11.33 13.64
C SER A 18 -30.17 10.12 12.70
N GLN A 19 -30.63 10.32 11.47
CA GLN A 19 -30.26 9.41 10.38
C GLN A 19 -28.73 9.48 10.30
N SER A 20 -28.07 8.49 10.88
CA SER A 20 -26.68 8.20 10.54
C SER A 20 -26.65 8.04 9.02
N ALA A 21 -25.77 8.78 8.36
CA ALA A 21 -25.43 8.49 6.96
C ALA A 21 -25.10 6.99 6.89
N ASP A 22 -25.84 6.25 6.07
CA ASP A 22 -25.68 4.80 5.94
C ASP A 22 -24.23 4.56 5.50
N ALA A 23 -23.41 3.95 6.37
CA ALA A 23 -22.04 3.64 6.02
C ALA A 23 -22.07 2.73 4.79
N ALA A 24 -21.19 2.97 3.81
CA ALA A 24 -21.12 2.14 2.62
C ALA A 24 -20.91 0.67 3.03
N LYS A 25 -21.85 -0.20 2.66
CA LYS A 25 -21.77 -1.64 2.96
C LYS A 25 -20.49 -2.24 2.40
N LYS A 26 -19.99 -3.28 3.06
CA LYS A 26 -18.77 -3.99 2.67
C LYS A 26 -18.98 -5.48 2.46
N VAL A 27 -18.11 -6.07 1.65
CA VAL A 27 -17.87 -7.51 1.54
C VAL A 27 -16.48 -7.78 2.06
N HIS A 28 -16.37 -8.35 3.26
CA HIS A 28 -15.12 -8.85 3.80
C HIS A 28 -14.85 -10.24 3.25
N THR A 29 -13.64 -10.51 2.75
CA THR A 29 -13.29 -11.84 2.25
C THR A 29 -12.14 -12.43 3.07
N ILE A 30 -12.35 -13.59 3.70
CA ILE A 30 -11.33 -14.29 4.48
C ILE A 30 -11.00 -15.63 3.80
N GLY A 31 -9.70 -15.86 3.61
CA GLY A 31 -9.23 -17.03 2.89
C GLY A 31 -7.72 -17.12 2.75
N ASP A 32 -7.26 -17.94 1.80
CA ASP A 32 -5.86 -18.27 1.58
C ASP A 32 -5.22 -17.50 0.40
N SER A 33 -4.09 -18.00 -0.13
CA SER A 33 -3.39 -17.39 -1.28
C SER A 33 -4.24 -17.32 -2.55
N THR A 34 -5.19 -18.22 -2.74
CA THR A 34 -6.08 -18.21 -3.91
C THR A 34 -7.08 -17.04 -3.88
N MET A 35 -7.24 -16.40 -2.72
CA MET A 35 -8.13 -15.26 -2.49
C MET A 35 -7.38 -13.93 -2.34
N ALA A 36 -6.13 -13.95 -1.86
CA ALA A 36 -5.37 -12.78 -1.44
C ALA A 36 -5.08 -11.74 -2.55
N ASN A 37 -4.82 -10.49 -2.13
CA ASN A 37 -4.26 -9.47 -3.01
C ASN A 37 -2.76 -9.69 -3.21
N TYR A 38 -2.28 -9.46 -4.43
CA TYR A 38 -0.86 -9.49 -4.78
C TYR A 38 -0.43 -8.17 -5.42
N ASP A 39 0.80 -7.75 -5.11
CA ASP A 39 1.44 -6.63 -5.79
C ASP A 39 1.66 -6.98 -7.26
N GLU A 40 0.98 -6.21 -8.08
CA GLU A 40 0.88 -6.39 -9.51
C GLU A 40 2.18 -6.13 -10.27
N SER A 41 3.11 -5.40 -9.65
CA SER A 41 4.46 -5.12 -10.17
C SER A 41 5.48 -6.18 -9.77
N ALA A 42 5.20 -6.96 -8.71
CA ALA A 42 6.14 -7.90 -8.13
C ALA A 42 5.94 -9.35 -8.60
N THR A 43 4.70 -9.73 -8.92
CA THR A 43 4.37 -11.10 -9.36
C THR A 43 3.21 -11.12 -10.36
N ILE A 44 3.08 -12.22 -11.10
CA ILE A 44 1.95 -12.52 -11.98
C ILE A 44 0.80 -13.23 -11.24
N THR A 45 1.05 -13.78 -10.05
CA THR A 45 0.06 -14.46 -9.21
C THR A 45 -1.05 -13.51 -8.77
N ARG A 46 -2.32 -13.96 -8.84
CA ARG A 46 -3.48 -13.21 -8.37
C ARG A 46 -4.42 -14.09 -7.57
N GLY A 47 -5.00 -13.55 -6.51
CA GLY A 47 -6.16 -14.16 -5.87
C GLY A 47 -7.45 -13.70 -6.55
N TRP A 48 -8.47 -14.56 -6.59
CA TRP A 48 -9.70 -14.23 -7.33
C TRP A 48 -10.45 -13.04 -6.71
N CYS A 49 -10.44 -12.86 -5.39
CA CYS A 49 -11.08 -11.71 -4.75
C CYS A 49 -10.41 -10.36 -5.06
N GLN A 50 -9.17 -10.34 -5.57
CA GLN A 50 -8.54 -9.13 -6.10
C GLN A 50 -9.34 -8.54 -7.28
N TYR A 51 -10.12 -9.36 -7.97
CA TYR A 51 -10.94 -8.98 -9.12
C TYR A 51 -12.44 -8.86 -8.81
N LEU A 52 -12.88 -9.25 -7.61
CA LEU A 52 -14.30 -9.36 -7.28
C LEU A 52 -15.05 -8.00 -7.35
N GLN A 53 -14.39 -6.90 -6.99
CA GLN A 53 -15.00 -5.57 -7.03
C GLN A 53 -15.57 -5.20 -8.41
N GLN A 54 -14.97 -5.71 -9.50
CA GLN A 54 -15.43 -5.43 -10.86
C GLN A 54 -16.84 -5.95 -11.17
N PHE A 55 -17.30 -6.93 -10.39
CA PHE A 55 -18.61 -7.55 -10.57
C PHE A 55 -19.62 -7.10 -9.51
N LEU A 56 -19.24 -6.12 -8.67
CA LEU A 56 -20.04 -5.60 -7.58
C LEU A 56 -20.24 -4.08 -7.70
N ASP A 57 -21.46 -3.63 -7.38
CA ASP A 57 -21.89 -2.25 -7.47
C ASP A 57 -22.63 -1.83 -6.17
N GLY A 58 -22.40 -0.60 -5.73
CA GLY A 58 -22.94 -0.08 -4.47
C GLY A 58 -22.42 -0.78 -3.21
N ILE A 59 -21.30 -1.51 -3.29
CA ILE A 59 -20.66 -2.21 -2.16
C ILE A 59 -19.14 -2.29 -2.36
N GLU A 60 -18.37 -2.19 -1.28
CA GLU A 60 -16.89 -2.22 -1.31
C GLU A 60 -16.35 -3.60 -0.91
N VAL A 61 -15.38 -4.13 -1.66
CA VAL A 61 -14.66 -5.36 -1.32
C VAL A 61 -13.46 -5.06 -0.43
N ASN A 62 -13.52 -5.54 0.81
CA ASN A 62 -12.40 -5.54 1.75
C ASN A 62 -11.73 -6.92 1.73
N ASN A 63 -10.81 -7.13 0.78
CA ASN A 63 -10.13 -8.42 0.61
C ASN A 63 -9.08 -8.65 1.71
N ARG A 64 -9.30 -9.69 2.52
CA ARG A 64 -8.45 -10.08 3.66
C ARG A 64 -7.88 -11.49 3.50
N GLY A 65 -7.84 -12.03 2.27
CA GLY A 65 -7.14 -13.29 2.00
C GLY A 65 -5.66 -13.21 2.40
N LYS A 66 -5.13 -14.30 2.97
CA LYS A 66 -3.74 -14.38 3.47
C LYS A 66 -3.02 -15.57 2.87
N ASN A 67 -1.86 -15.31 2.28
CA ASN A 67 -1.00 -16.36 1.72
C ASN A 67 -0.64 -17.43 2.76
N GLY A 68 -0.87 -18.70 2.39
CA GLY A 68 -0.55 -19.85 3.23
C GLY A 68 -1.45 -20.04 4.46
N ALA A 69 -2.57 -19.33 4.57
CA ALA A 69 -3.51 -19.48 5.69
C ALA A 69 -4.36 -20.74 5.58
N SER A 70 -4.62 -21.39 6.71
CA SER A 70 -5.71 -22.37 6.89
C SER A 70 -6.83 -21.78 7.72
N SER A 71 -7.98 -22.45 7.79
CA SER A 71 -9.11 -22.04 8.65
C SER A 71 -8.66 -21.83 10.11
N LYS A 72 -7.79 -22.71 10.60
CA LYS A 72 -7.16 -22.64 11.94
C LYS A 72 -6.20 -21.47 12.08
N SER A 73 -5.24 -21.33 11.17
CA SER A 73 -4.17 -20.34 11.34
C SER A 73 -4.69 -18.91 11.21
N PHE A 74 -5.62 -18.67 10.29
CA PHE A 74 -6.27 -17.36 10.14
C PHE A 74 -7.05 -16.95 11.40
N TYR A 75 -7.61 -17.92 12.13
CA TYR A 75 -8.34 -17.68 13.37
C TYR A 75 -7.39 -17.42 14.56
N LYS A 76 -6.35 -18.26 14.71
CA LYS A 76 -5.45 -18.21 15.88
C LYS A 76 -4.48 -17.03 15.85
N GLU A 77 -4.06 -16.59 14.68
CA GLU A 77 -3.10 -15.50 14.54
C GLU A 77 -3.80 -14.14 14.65
N ALA A 78 -3.52 -13.40 15.73
CA ALA A 78 -4.25 -12.18 16.11
C ALA A 78 -4.25 -11.06 15.05
N ALA A 79 -3.30 -11.06 14.12
CA ALA A 79 -3.25 -10.06 13.04
C ALA A 79 -4.37 -10.22 11.98
N PHE A 80 -5.06 -11.37 11.94
CA PHE A 80 -6.02 -11.68 10.87
C PHE A 80 -7.47 -11.61 11.35
N TRP A 81 -8.07 -12.69 11.84
CA TRP A 81 -9.50 -12.68 12.15
C TRP A 81 -9.91 -11.54 13.09
N THR A 82 -9.10 -11.26 14.12
CA THR A 82 -9.33 -10.14 15.03
C THR A 82 -9.34 -8.78 14.32
N SER A 83 -8.44 -8.56 13.34
CA SER A 83 -8.39 -7.29 12.60
C SER A 83 -9.54 -7.11 11.61
N VAL A 84 -10.08 -8.20 11.07
CA VAL A 84 -11.29 -8.13 10.22
C VAL A 84 -12.50 -7.74 11.07
N LYS A 85 -12.66 -8.33 12.25
CA LYS A 85 -13.78 -8.04 13.16
C LYS A 85 -13.88 -6.56 13.56
N THR A 86 -12.76 -5.86 13.70
CA THR A 86 -12.79 -4.42 14.05
C THR A 86 -13.28 -3.52 12.92
N GLN A 87 -13.38 -4.06 11.70
CA GLN A 87 -13.80 -3.31 10.50
C GLN A 87 -15.22 -3.67 10.05
N MET A 88 -15.83 -4.67 10.68
CA MET A 88 -17.17 -5.14 10.36
C MET A 88 -18.23 -4.16 10.89
N SER A 89 -19.24 -3.91 10.07
CA SER A 89 -20.43 -3.15 10.43
C SER A 89 -21.70 -3.97 10.17
N PRO A 90 -22.77 -3.81 10.98
CA PRO A 90 -24.02 -4.53 10.75
C PRO A 90 -24.54 -4.37 9.31
N GLY A 91 -24.90 -5.48 8.68
CA GLY A 91 -25.32 -5.53 7.29
C GLY A 91 -24.22 -5.80 6.26
N ASP A 92 -22.94 -5.82 6.67
CA ASP A 92 -21.83 -6.26 5.81
C ASP A 92 -21.91 -7.78 5.53
N TYR A 93 -21.29 -8.21 4.44
CA TYR A 93 -21.12 -9.63 4.10
C TYR A 93 -19.73 -10.13 4.47
N VAL A 94 -19.62 -11.40 4.86
CA VAL A 94 -18.33 -12.05 5.11
C VAL A 94 -18.25 -13.34 4.30
N LEU A 95 -17.41 -13.35 3.26
CA LEU A 95 -17.11 -14.53 2.45
C LEU A 95 -16.00 -15.33 3.13
N ILE A 96 -16.26 -16.62 3.39
CA ILE A 96 -15.36 -17.50 4.13
C ILE A 96 -14.96 -18.67 3.21
N GLN A 97 -13.69 -18.72 2.79
CA GLN A 97 -13.17 -19.76 1.90
C GLN A 97 -11.81 -20.29 2.38
N PHE A 98 -11.77 -21.56 2.78
CA PHE A 98 -10.54 -22.26 3.17
C PHE A 98 -10.54 -23.70 2.64
N ALA A 99 -9.36 -24.33 2.64
CA ALA A 99 -9.10 -25.78 2.57
C ALA A 99 -7.65 -26.05 2.13
N HIS A 100 -7.08 -25.22 1.24
CA HIS A 100 -5.79 -25.50 0.61
C HIS A 100 -4.64 -25.79 1.58
N ASN A 101 -4.61 -25.06 2.71
CA ASN A 101 -3.61 -25.24 3.76
C ASN A 101 -4.17 -25.99 4.99
N ASP A 102 -5.47 -26.29 5.00
CA ASP A 102 -6.08 -27.20 5.96
C ASP A 102 -5.68 -28.65 5.67
N GLU A 103 -5.52 -29.00 4.39
CA GLU A 103 -5.01 -30.29 3.91
C GLU A 103 -3.59 -30.65 4.38
N LYS A 104 -2.86 -29.70 4.97
CA LYS A 104 -1.52 -29.95 5.53
C LYS A 104 -1.60 -31.09 6.53
N THR A 105 -0.48 -31.78 6.71
CA THR A 105 -0.41 -33.03 7.50
C THR A 105 -1.34 -34.16 7.00
N GLN A 106 -1.77 -34.10 5.73
CA GLN A 106 -2.57 -35.14 5.07
C GLN A 106 -3.94 -35.36 5.75
N GLY A 107 -4.60 -34.28 6.16
CA GLY A 107 -5.94 -34.30 6.76
C GLY A 107 -6.01 -34.69 8.24
N MET A 108 -4.87 -34.71 8.92
CA MET A 108 -4.80 -34.79 10.38
C MET A 108 -4.86 -33.39 11.01
N ASP A 109 -5.22 -33.31 12.29
CA ASP A 109 -5.07 -32.06 13.02
C ASP A 109 -3.60 -31.85 13.41
N GLY A 110 -3.03 -30.72 12.97
CA GLY A 110 -1.61 -30.40 13.21
C GLY A 110 -1.27 -30.21 14.70
N ASP A 111 -2.19 -29.67 15.51
CA ASP A 111 -1.93 -29.48 16.95
C ASP A 111 -1.94 -30.84 17.68
N GLU A 112 -2.87 -31.73 17.33
CA GLU A 112 -2.92 -33.11 17.86
C GLU A 112 -1.67 -33.91 17.47
N LEU A 113 -1.22 -33.76 16.22
CA LEU A 113 -0.05 -34.46 15.72
C LEU A 113 1.24 -33.98 16.40
N ILE A 114 1.39 -32.66 16.62
CA ILE A 114 2.48 -32.08 17.42
C ILE A 114 2.46 -32.65 18.84
N ALA A 115 1.29 -32.71 19.48
CA ALA A 115 1.15 -33.25 20.83
C ALA A 115 1.51 -34.74 20.90
N TYR A 116 1.11 -35.53 19.89
CA TYR A 116 1.49 -36.94 19.79
C TYR A 116 3.00 -37.12 19.71
N TYR A 117 3.69 -36.42 18.81
CA TYR A 117 5.15 -36.56 18.67
C TYR A 117 5.89 -36.16 19.95
N LYS A 118 5.46 -35.09 20.62
CA LYS A 118 5.99 -34.73 21.96
C LYS A 118 5.75 -35.84 22.99
N SER A 119 4.58 -36.48 22.97
CA SER A 119 4.24 -37.53 23.95
C SER A 119 5.13 -38.78 23.85
N ILE A 120 5.67 -39.05 22.66
CA ILE A 120 6.61 -40.16 22.43
C ILE A 120 8.09 -39.73 22.45
N GLY A 121 8.36 -38.47 22.79
CA GLY A 121 9.73 -37.91 22.87
C GLY A 121 10.37 -37.56 21.53
N ASP A 122 9.58 -37.40 20.47
CA ASP A 122 10.08 -37.01 19.13
C ASP A 122 9.90 -35.49 18.89
N ASP A 123 10.70 -34.70 19.61
CA ASP A 123 10.65 -33.23 19.52
C ASP A 123 11.02 -32.71 18.12
N ALA A 124 11.86 -33.44 17.38
CA ALA A 124 12.27 -33.07 16.04
C ALA A 124 11.08 -33.13 15.07
N GLN A 125 10.32 -34.24 15.10
CA GLN A 125 9.15 -34.38 14.25
C GLN A 125 7.99 -33.46 14.69
N ALA A 126 7.86 -33.21 16.00
CA ALA A 126 6.92 -32.21 16.51
C ALA A 126 7.24 -30.81 15.97
N ALA A 127 8.51 -30.40 15.97
CA ALA A 127 8.93 -29.10 15.43
C ALA A 127 8.76 -28.98 13.91
N ALA A 128 8.90 -30.08 13.17
CA ALA A 128 8.71 -30.13 11.72
C ALA A 128 7.24 -30.21 11.28
N THR A 129 6.31 -30.48 12.21
CA THR A 129 4.90 -30.65 11.89
C THR A 129 4.21 -29.32 11.61
N ASP A 130 3.50 -29.24 10.48
CA ASP A 130 2.77 -28.04 10.08
C ASP A 130 1.47 -27.91 10.89
N TYR A 131 1.46 -27.00 11.87
CA TYR A 131 0.33 -26.78 12.75
C TYR A 131 -0.96 -26.36 12.03
N ARG A 132 -0.85 -25.87 10.79
CA ARG A 132 -2.00 -25.39 10.00
C ARG A 132 -2.97 -26.49 9.62
N GLY A 133 -2.52 -27.75 9.60
CA GLY A 133 -3.35 -28.91 9.27
C GLY A 133 -4.59 -29.00 10.17
N THR A 134 -5.73 -29.28 9.55
CA THR A 134 -6.99 -29.56 10.25
C THR A 134 -7.53 -30.91 9.80
N ASN A 135 -8.44 -31.48 10.58
CA ASN A 135 -9.19 -32.64 10.15
C ASN A 135 -10.55 -32.20 9.59
N PRO A 136 -10.93 -32.61 8.37
CA PRO A 136 -12.10 -32.09 7.66
C PRO A 136 -13.41 -32.37 8.41
N SER A 137 -13.53 -33.53 9.05
CA SER A 137 -14.75 -33.93 9.78
C SER A 137 -14.85 -33.32 11.19
N THR A 138 -13.79 -32.71 11.71
CA THR A 138 -13.71 -32.22 13.09
C THR A 138 -13.22 -30.77 13.15
N THR A 139 -11.91 -30.54 13.34
CA THR A 139 -11.36 -29.22 13.65
C THR A 139 -11.59 -28.20 12.54
N TYR A 140 -11.66 -28.62 11.28
CA TYR A 140 -12.06 -27.75 10.18
C TYR A 140 -13.47 -27.17 10.38
N LYS A 141 -14.46 -28.04 10.65
CA LYS A 141 -15.84 -27.62 10.91
C LYS A 141 -15.93 -26.69 12.12
N GLU A 142 -15.14 -26.95 13.16
CA GLU A 142 -15.11 -26.10 14.35
C GLU A 142 -14.71 -24.66 14.02
N TYR A 143 -13.67 -24.46 13.22
CA TYR A 143 -13.26 -23.11 12.80
C TYR A 143 -14.30 -22.43 11.90
N LEU A 144 -14.89 -23.16 10.95
CA LEU A 144 -15.98 -22.62 10.13
C LEU A 144 -17.17 -22.15 10.99
N ARG A 145 -17.57 -22.95 11.98
CA ARG A 145 -18.66 -22.57 12.91
C ARG A 145 -18.32 -21.33 13.72
N LYS A 146 -17.06 -21.16 14.14
CA LYS A 146 -16.60 -19.95 14.86
C LYS A 146 -16.71 -18.71 13.99
N TYR A 147 -16.23 -18.75 12.75
CA TYR A 147 -16.37 -17.62 11.83
C TYR A 147 -17.83 -17.23 11.61
N VAL A 148 -18.69 -18.21 11.29
CA VAL A 148 -20.12 -17.96 11.08
C VAL A 148 -20.79 -17.35 12.31
N THR A 149 -20.48 -17.87 13.50
CA THR A 149 -21.05 -17.38 14.77
C THR A 149 -20.62 -15.93 15.02
N GLU A 150 -19.33 -15.66 14.97
CA GLU A 150 -18.79 -14.34 15.27
C GLU A 150 -19.16 -13.29 14.21
N THR A 151 -19.30 -13.68 12.94
CA THR A 151 -19.86 -12.81 11.90
C THR A 151 -21.29 -12.40 12.23
N ARG A 152 -22.13 -13.33 12.68
CA ARG A 152 -23.52 -13.03 13.06
C ARG A 152 -23.60 -12.17 14.31
N ASP A 153 -22.74 -12.42 15.29
CA ASP A 153 -22.66 -11.62 16.51
C ASP A 153 -22.32 -10.15 16.21
N ALA A 154 -21.57 -9.89 15.13
CA ALA A 154 -21.30 -8.55 14.61
C ALA A 154 -22.44 -7.94 13.76
N GLY A 155 -23.57 -8.63 13.60
CA GLY A 155 -24.68 -8.21 12.74
C GLY A 155 -24.41 -8.33 11.24
N CYS A 156 -23.34 -9.04 10.86
CA CYS A 156 -22.96 -9.29 9.46
C CYS A 156 -23.57 -10.59 8.93
N ILE A 157 -23.52 -10.77 7.61
CA ILE A 157 -24.10 -11.91 6.88
C ILE A 157 -22.96 -12.86 6.43
N PRO A 158 -22.79 -14.02 7.08
CA PRO A 158 -21.77 -14.99 6.68
C PRO A 158 -22.20 -15.77 5.43
N ILE A 159 -21.25 -16.02 4.54
CA ILE A 159 -21.41 -16.87 3.35
C ILE A 159 -20.23 -17.84 3.30
N LEU A 160 -20.51 -19.14 3.28
CA LEU A 160 -19.48 -20.16 3.08
C LEU A 160 -19.27 -20.37 1.58
N VAL A 161 -18.02 -20.36 1.14
CA VAL A 161 -17.64 -20.48 -0.27
C VAL A 161 -16.69 -21.66 -0.44
N GLY A 162 -17.06 -22.61 -1.29
CA GLY A 162 -16.19 -23.74 -1.62
C GLY A 162 -14.82 -23.26 -2.12
N PRO A 163 -13.70 -23.85 -1.69
CA PRO A 163 -12.38 -23.53 -2.23
C PRO A 163 -12.31 -23.80 -3.74
N ILE A 164 -11.59 -22.96 -4.48
CA ILE A 164 -11.33 -23.23 -5.91
C ILE A 164 -10.55 -24.52 -6.08
N CYS A 165 -10.78 -25.28 -7.15
CA CYS A 165 -10.00 -26.50 -7.39
C CYS A 165 -8.50 -26.21 -7.62
N ARG A 166 -7.68 -27.21 -7.31
CA ARG A 166 -6.35 -27.36 -7.92
C ARG A 166 -6.50 -27.98 -9.30
N MET A 167 -5.68 -27.56 -10.26
CA MET A 167 -5.67 -28.04 -11.65
C MET A 167 -5.05 -29.45 -11.79
N TYR A 168 -5.44 -30.39 -10.92
CA TYR A 168 -4.96 -31.77 -10.93
C TYR A 168 -5.79 -32.61 -11.90
N PHE A 169 -5.48 -32.48 -13.20
CA PHE A 169 -6.18 -33.23 -14.24
C PHE A 169 -5.92 -34.74 -14.16
N SER A 170 -6.95 -35.49 -14.57
CA SER A 170 -6.91 -36.93 -14.81
C SER A 170 -7.80 -37.26 -16.00
N GLY A 171 -7.29 -37.06 -17.22
CA GLY A 171 -8.10 -37.13 -18.43
C GLY A 171 -9.09 -35.97 -18.46
N ASN A 172 -10.39 -36.29 -18.62
CA ASN A 172 -11.47 -35.30 -18.68
C ASN A 172 -12.13 -35.06 -17.31
N ASP A 173 -11.39 -35.24 -16.21
CA ASP A 173 -11.86 -34.96 -14.86
C ASP A 173 -10.74 -34.31 -14.02
N ILE A 174 -11.12 -33.64 -12.93
CA ILE A 174 -10.21 -33.17 -11.89
C ILE A 174 -10.15 -34.21 -10.78
N ARG A 175 -8.95 -34.60 -10.34
CA ARG A 175 -8.75 -35.61 -9.29
C ARG A 175 -9.46 -35.20 -7.99
N ARG A 176 -9.86 -36.18 -7.16
CA ARG A 176 -10.51 -35.94 -5.85
C ARG A 176 -9.72 -34.96 -4.98
N ASN A 177 -8.41 -35.14 -4.87
CA ASN A 177 -7.56 -34.23 -4.10
C ASN A 177 -7.39 -32.84 -4.75
N GLY A 178 -7.69 -32.70 -6.05
CA GLY A 178 -7.81 -31.39 -6.70
C GLY A 178 -9.11 -30.67 -6.35
N ARG A 179 -10.13 -31.43 -5.92
CA ARG A 179 -11.43 -30.92 -5.41
C ARG A 179 -11.47 -30.88 -3.88
N HIS A 180 -10.32 -30.95 -3.21
CA HIS A 180 -10.20 -30.96 -1.75
C HIS A 180 -10.85 -32.16 -1.05
N ASP A 181 -10.89 -33.29 -1.74
CA ASP A 181 -11.23 -34.59 -1.17
C ASP A 181 -9.98 -35.48 -1.10
N LEU A 182 -9.48 -35.69 0.11
CA LEU A 182 -8.28 -36.50 0.38
C LEU A 182 -8.56 -38.00 0.45
N GLY A 183 -9.80 -38.45 0.19
CA GLY A 183 -10.23 -39.82 0.40
C GLY A 183 -9.47 -40.88 -0.39
N ASP A 184 -8.72 -40.51 -1.44
CA ASP A 184 -7.85 -41.44 -2.18
C ASP A 184 -6.49 -41.68 -1.51
N ASN A 185 -6.01 -40.74 -0.68
CA ASN A 185 -4.73 -40.83 0.02
C ASN A 185 -4.68 -39.80 1.17
N PHE A 186 -4.81 -40.27 2.42
CA PHE A 186 -4.67 -39.43 3.62
C PHE A 186 -3.89 -40.15 4.72
N SER A 187 -3.57 -39.43 5.79
CA SER A 187 -2.97 -40.00 7.00
C SER A 187 -3.93 -39.96 8.17
N LYS A 188 -3.83 -40.93 9.07
CA LYS A 188 -4.66 -41.05 10.26
C LYS A 188 -3.80 -41.24 11.50
N LEU A 189 -3.96 -40.37 12.49
CA LEU A 189 -3.36 -40.53 13.79
C LEU A 189 -4.13 -41.59 14.59
N THR A 190 -3.41 -42.53 15.19
CA THR A 190 -3.94 -43.58 16.07
C THR A 190 -3.15 -43.62 17.37
N SER A 191 -3.65 -44.35 18.37
CA SER A 191 -2.91 -44.59 19.62
C SER A 191 -1.58 -45.33 19.41
N SER A 192 -1.43 -46.06 18.31
CA SER A 192 -0.19 -46.76 17.90
C SER A 192 0.69 -45.96 16.95
N GLY A 193 0.30 -44.73 16.59
CA GLY A 193 1.03 -43.85 15.69
C GLY A 193 0.29 -43.49 14.40
N VAL A 194 1.02 -42.90 13.45
CA VAL A 194 0.46 -42.39 12.19
C VAL A 194 0.37 -43.50 11.15
N LEU A 195 -0.84 -43.76 10.66
CA LEU A 195 -1.09 -44.60 9.51
C LEU A 195 -1.13 -43.73 8.26
N THR A 196 -0.23 -43.96 7.31
CA THR A 196 -0.17 -43.23 6.03
C THR A 196 -0.89 -44.01 4.92
N SER A 197 -1.13 -43.37 3.77
CA SER A 197 -1.70 -44.02 2.58
C SER A 197 -3.07 -44.66 2.80
N GLN A 198 -3.88 -44.06 3.66
CA GLN A 198 -5.23 -44.49 3.92
C GLN A 198 -6.14 -44.08 2.77
N LYS A 199 -7.18 -44.89 2.50
CA LYS A 199 -8.14 -44.67 1.43
C LYS A 199 -9.55 -45.00 1.90
N VAL A 200 -10.52 -44.20 1.48
CA VAL A 200 -11.95 -44.43 1.65
C VAL A 200 -12.67 -44.37 0.30
N ALA A 201 -13.84 -44.99 0.20
CA ALA A 201 -14.64 -44.97 -1.01
C ALA A 201 -15.11 -43.54 -1.34
N ALA A 202 -15.43 -43.26 -2.61
CA ALA A 202 -15.93 -41.95 -3.01
C ALA A 202 -17.29 -41.57 -2.39
N SER A 203 -18.04 -42.56 -1.86
CA SER A 203 -19.27 -42.33 -1.10
C SER A 203 -19.01 -41.95 0.37
N ASP A 204 -17.76 -41.99 0.83
CA ASP A 204 -17.35 -41.62 2.17
C ASP A 204 -16.72 -40.22 2.14
N ASN A 205 -17.49 -39.25 2.63
CA ASN A 205 -17.12 -37.83 2.63
C ASN A 205 -16.36 -37.42 3.91
N SER A 206 -15.87 -38.38 4.70
CA SER A 206 -15.14 -38.07 5.95
C SER A 206 -13.86 -37.26 5.71
N MET A 207 -13.29 -37.34 4.51
CA MET A 207 -12.06 -36.64 4.10
C MET A 207 -12.28 -35.59 3.00
N ASP A 208 -13.54 -35.20 2.76
CA ASP A 208 -13.93 -34.18 1.78
C ASP A 208 -14.17 -32.84 2.48
N TYR A 209 -13.26 -31.88 2.32
CA TYR A 209 -13.38 -30.56 2.95
C TYR A 209 -14.60 -29.77 2.46
N VAL A 210 -14.96 -29.91 1.18
CA VAL A 210 -16.04 -29.15 0.54
C VAL A 210 -17.38 -29.65 1.05
N TRP A 211 -17.55 -30.97 1.08
CA TRP A 211 -18.75 -31.59 1.64
C TRP A 211 -18.91 -31.23 3.12
N GLN A 212 -17.84 -31.25 3.92
CA GLN A 212 -17.91 -30.88 5.34
C GLN A 212 -18.24 -29.40 5.54
N MET A 213 -17.75 -28.50 4.67
CA MET A 213 -18.14 -27.08 4.67
C MET A 213 -19.63 -26.91 4.35
N GLU A 214 -20.14 -27.60 3.32
CA GLU A 214 -21.56 -27.59 2.98
C GLU A 214 -22.43 -28.08 4.15
N GLN A 215 -21.99 -29.12 4.87
CA GLN A 215 -22.69 -29.55 6.08
C GLN A 215 -22.72 -28.45 7.15
N VAL A 216 -21.62 -27.72 7.37
CA VAL A 216 -21.64 -26.58 8.29
C VAL A 216 -22.61 -25.50 7.81
N ALA A 217 -22.67 -25.23 6.50
CA ALA A 217 -23.59 -24.26 5.93
C ALA A 217 -25.05 -24.64 6.24
N ASN A 218 -25.40 -25.91 6.02
CA ASN A 218 -26.72 -26.46 6.31
C ASN A 218 -27.04 -26.45 7.81
N GLU A 219 -26.11 -26.95 8.65
CA GLU A 219 -26.23 -26.98 10.11
C GLU A 219 -26.48 -25.57 10.68
N MET A 220 -25.82 -24.56 10.13
CA MET A 220 -25.90 -23.19 10.61
C MET A 220 -26.90 -22.33 9.84
N ASN A 221 -27.56 -22.85 8.81
CA ASN A 221 -28.47 -22.11 7.94
C ASN A 221 -27.84 -20.83 7.37
N VAL A 222 -26.69 -20.96 6.71
CA VAL A 222 -26.02 -19.89 5.96
C VAL A 222 -25.91 -20.27 4.49
N PRO A 223 -25.84 -19.29 3.57
CA PRO A 223 -25.61 -19.60 2.17
C PRO A 223 -24.29 -20.35 1.95
N PHE A 224 -24.33 -21.35 1.09
CA PHE A 224 -23.17 -22.03 0.53
C PHE A 224 -23.08 -21.76 -0.96
N ILE A 225 -21.94 -21.26 -1.42
CA ILE A 225 -21.65 -21.06 -2.84
C ILE A 225 -20.63 -22.11 -3.27
N ASP A 226 -21.05 -23.08 -4.08
CA ASP A 226 -20.21 -24.18 -4.57
C ASP A 226 -19.28 -23.72 -5.71
N LEU A 227 -18.25 -22.97 -5.33
CA LEU A 227 -17.21 -22.51 -6.26
C LEU A 227 -16.24 -23.65 -6.63
N THR A 228 -16.19 -24.74 -5.85
CA THR A 228 -15.37 -25.91 -6.18
C THR A 228 -15.87 -26.58 -7.46
N THR A 229 -17.16 -26.95 -7.52
CA THR A 229 -17.72 -27.56 -8.74
C THR A 229 -17.62 -26.61 -9.93
N ALA A 230 -17.92 -25.33 -9.71
CA ALA A 230 -17.87 -24.34 -10.77
C ALA A 230 -16.47 -24.09 -11.34
N THR A 231 -15.42 -24.21 -10.52
CA THR A 231 -14.02 -24.09 -10.99
C THR A 231 -13.54 -25.37 -11.66
N ALA A 232 -13.99 -26.55 -11.22
CA ALA A 232 -13.74 -27.80 -11.95
C ALA A 232 -14.32 -27.74 -13.37
N ASP A 233 -15.58 -27.30 -13.52
CA ASP A 233 -16.22 -27.14 -14.83
C ASP A 233 -15.48 -26.14 -15.73
N LEU A 234 -15.06 -25.00 -15.16
CA LEU A 234 -14.26 -24.01 -15.88
C LEU A 234 -12.93 -24.60 -16.36
N TYR A 235 -12.22 -25.34 -15.50
CA TYR A 235 -10.95 -25.93 -15.89
C TYR A 235 -11.14 -26.99 -16.98
N LEU A 236 -12.17 -27.83 -16.87
CA LEU A 236 -12.49 -28.82 -17.88
C LEU A 236 -12.87 -28.19 -19.23
N SER A 237 -13.50 -27.01 -19.24
CA SER A 237 -13.83 -26.32 -20.49
C SER A 237 -12.61 -25.76 -21.24
N TYR A 238 -11.54 -25.43 -20.52
CA TYR A 238 -10.26 -25.02 -21.11
C TYR A 238 -9.35 -26.23 -21.41
N GLY A 239 -9.45 -27.28 -20.61
CA GLY A 239 -8.52 -28.41 -20.66
C GLY A 239 -7.17 -28.10 -20.01
N ASP A 240 -6.37 -29.15 -19.81
CA ASP A 240 -5.15 -29.11 -18.98
C ASP A 240 -4.11 -28.08 -19.47
N SER A 241 -3.79 -28.13 -20.77
CA SER A 241 -2.80 -27.24 -21.38
C SER A 241 -3.16 -25.76 -21.26
N ASP A 242 -4.41 -25.42 -21.57
CA ASP A 242 -4.86 -24.02 -21.58
C ASP A 242 -5.08 -23.52 -20.14
N CYS A 243 -5.49 -24.38 -19.21
CA CYS A 243 -5.52 -24.02 -17.79
C CYS A 243 -4.14 -23.60 -17.28
N HIS A 244 -3.11 -24.41 -17.53
CA HIS A 244 -1.76 -24.12 -17.04
C HIS A 244 -1.09 -22.94 -17.75
N SER A 245 -1.45 -22.65 -19.00
CA SER A 245 -0.86 -21.54 -19.76
C SER A 245 -1.62 -20.22 -19.65
N ILE A 246 -2.94 -20.26 -19.44
CA ILE A 246 -3.82 -19.09 -19.46
C ILE A 246 -4.31 -18.77 -18.05
N LEU A 247 -4.81 -19.76 -17.30
CA LEU A 247 -5.50 -19.55 -16.03
C LEU A 247 -4.57 -19.60 -14.81
N SER A 248 -3.50 -20.38 -14.88
CA SER A 248 -2.47 -20.50 -13.85
C SER A 248 -1.43 -19.37 -13.95
N ASP A 249 -0.76 -19.06 -12.84
CA ASP A 249 0.42 -18.20 -12.84
C ASP A 249 1.68 -18.91 -13.39
N GLY A 250 1.54 -20.14 -13.88
CA GLY A 250 2.64 -20.92 -14.44
C GLY A 250 3.55 -21.55 -13.38
N ASP A 251 3.29 -21.33 -12.08
CA ASP A 251 4.01 -21.96 -10.97
C ASP A 251 3.11 -22.96 -10.23
N GLY A 252 3.01 -24.15 -10.84
CA GLY A 252 2.22 -25.27 -10.32
C GLY A 252 0.74 -25.22 -10.74
N SER A 253 -0.11 -25.80 -9.91
CA SER A 253 -1.52 -26.11 -10.25
C SER A 253 -2.52 -25.53 -9.24
N THR A 254 -2.17 -24.42 -8.57
CA THR A 254 -2.99 -23.86 -7.48
C THR A 254 -3.18 -22.35 -7.61
N HIS A 255 -2.14 -21.62 -7.97
CA HIS A 255 -2.20 -20.16 -8.06
C HIS A 255 -2.62 -19.70 -9.45
N LEU A 256 -3.27 -18.55 -9.51
CA LEU A 256 -3.95 -18.07 -10.72
C LEU A 256 -3.18 -16.92 -11.35
N SER A 257 -3.24 -16.84 -12.67
CA SER A 257 -2.97 -15.60 -13.39
C SER A 257 -4.09 -14.58 -13.14
N ALA A 258 -3.89 -13.36 -13.63
CA ALA A 258 -4.97 -12.37 -13.72
C ALA A 258 -6.21 -12.88 -14.47
N VAL A 259 -6.01 -13.70 -15.52
CA VAL A 259 -7.11 -14.26 -16.32
C VAL A 259 -7.93 -15.25 -15.49
N GLY A 260 -7.25 -16.19 -14.84
CA GLY A 260 -7.88 -17.19 -13.98
C GLY A 260 -8.62 -16.54 -12.81
N ALA A 261 -7.97 -15.59 -12.13
CA ALA A 261 -8.55 -14.86 -11.00
C ALA A 261 -9.85 -14.13 -11.36
N ALA A 262 -9.89 -13.41 -12.48
CA ALA A 262 -11.09 -12.66 -12.86
C ALA A 262 -12.22 -13.57 -13.38
N LEU A 263 -11.91 -14.65 -14.11
CA LEU A 263 -12.93 -15.61 -14.56
C LEU A 263 -13.59 -16.32 -13.37
N ILE A 264 -12.81 -16.68 -12.35
CA ILE A 264 -13.33 -17.28 -11.13
C ILE A 264 -14.17 -16.28 -10.33
N ALA A 265 -13.71 -15.03 -10.19
CA ALA A 265 -14.48 -13.97 -9.54
C ALA A 265 -15.82 -13.71 -10.25
N ARG A 266 -15.82 -13.69 -11.58
CA ARG A 266 -17.03 -13.58 -12.39
C ARG A 266 -17.96 -14.77 -12.16
N ARG A 267 -17.42 -15.99 -12.13
CA ARG A 267 -18.20 -17.21 -11.89
C ARG A 267 -18.84 -17.20 -10.51
N PHE A 268 -18.10 -16.81 -9.47
CA PHE A 268 -18.62 -16.63 -8.12
C PHE A 268 -19.78 -15.63 -8.07
N ALA A 269 -19.63 -14.45 -8.69
CA ALA A 269 -20.71 -13.48 -8.78
C ALA A 269 -21.92 -14.04 -9.56
N GLY A 270 -21.69 -14.86 -10.59
CA GLY A 270 -22.74 -15.64 -11.27
C GLY A 270 -23.56 -16.50 -10.31
N LEU A 271 -22.86 -17.33 -9.54
CA LEU A 271 -23.48 -18.25 -8.57
C LEU A 271 -24.22 -17.50 -7.46
N CYS A 272 -23.67 -16.39 -6.96
CA CYS A 272 -24.35 -15.58 -5.95
C CYS A 272 -25.68 -15.02 -6.48
N ARG A 273 -25.70 -14.53 -7.73
CA ARG A 273 -26.93 -14.06 -8.37
C ARG A 273 -27.94 -15.19 -8.57
N GLU A 274 -27.49 -16.36 -9.01
CA GLU A 274 -28.34 -17.56 -9.17
C GLU A 274 -28.94 -18.02 -7.84
N ALA A 275 -28.17 -17.94 -6.75
CA ALA A 275 -28.59 -18.29 -5.39
C ALA A 275 -29.42 -17.19 -4.70
N GLY A 276 -29.60 -16.00 -5.30
CA GLY A 276 -30.27 -14.86 -4.68
C GLY A 276 -29.48 -14.25 -3.51
N VAL A 277 -28.18 -14.47 -3.45
CA VAL A 277 -27.27 -13.97 -2.40
C VAL A 277 -26.53 -12.75 -2.93
N MET A 278 -26.56 -11.63 -2.20
CA MET A 278 -25.95 -10.35 -2.62
C MET A 278 -26.41 -9.84 -4.00
N SER A 279 -27.54 -10.36 -4.50
CA SER A 279 -27.97 -10.19 -5.90
C SER A 279 -28.15 -8.73 -6.33
N GLU A 280 -28.57 -7.87 -5.40
CA GLU A 280 -28.75 -6.43 -5.60
C GLU A 280 -27.43 -5.71 -5.94
N HIS A 281 -26.31 -6.25 -5.47
CA HIS A 281 -24.98 -5.71 -5.67
C HIS A 281 -24.29 -6.29 -6.90
N ILE A 282 -24.81 -7.36 -7.51
CA ILE A 282 -24.10 -8.05 -8.58
C ILE A 282 -24.33 -7.39 -9.93
N ARG A 283 -23.24 -7.13 -10.66
CA ARG A 283 -23.21 -6.63 -12.04
C ARG A 283 -22.32 -7.53 -12.88
N LEU A 284 -22.94 -8.47 -13.56
CA LEU A 284 -22.28 -9.33 -14.55
C LEU A 284 -22.54 -8.73 -15.92
N THR A 285 -21.89 -7.62 -16.24
CA THR A 285 -21.91 -7.10 -17.61
C THR A 285 -21.05 -8.03 -18.48
N SER A 286 -21.49 -8.29 -19.71
CA SER A 286 -20.62 -8.86 -20.76
C SER A 286 -19.82 -7.74 -21.46
N ASP A 287 -19.91 -6.52 -20.93
CA ASP A 287 -19.44 -5.34 -21.60
C ASP A 287 -17.97 -5.14 -21.36
N LEU A 288 -17.35 -4.50 -22.35
CA LEU A 288 -15.97 -4.09 -22.26
C LEU A 288 -15.87 -3.01 -21.18
N SER A 289 -15.11 -3.30 -20.13
CA SER A 289 -14.95 -2.46 -18.96
C SER A 289 -13.48 -2.16 -18.72
N VAL A 290 -13.21 -0.99 -18.12
CA VAL A 290 -11.85 -0.54 -17.84
C VAL A 290 -11.78 -0.10 -16.38
N SER A 291 -10.76 -0.57 -15.68
CA SER A 291 -10.50 -0.27 -14.27
C SER A 291 -9.11 0.36 -14.12
N PRO A 292 -9.00 1.53 -13.44
CA PRO A 292 -10.12 2.36 -13.00
C PRO A 292 -10.93 2.93 -14.18
N SER A 293 -12.20 3.27 -13.96
CA SER A 293 -13.08 3.83 -15.01
C SER A 293 -12.76 5.28 -15.39
N ALA A 294 -11.75 5.87 -14.74
CA ALA A 294 -11.18 7.18 -15.03
C ALA A 294 -9.67 7.15 -14.72
N ALA A 295 -8.87 7.86 -15.51
CA ALA A 295 -7.42 7.91 -15.39
C ALA A 295 -6.94 9.29 -14.91
N ASP A 296 -6.99 9.53 -13.60
CA ASP A 296 -6.28 10.66 -12.99
C ASP A 296 -4.77 10.35 -12.87
N LEU A 297 -3.95 10.97 -13.72
CA LEU A 297 -2.49 10.80 -13.74
C LEU A 297 -1.80 11.57 -12.60
N GLY A 298 -2.55 12.42 -11.88
CA GLY A 298 -2.06 13.22 -10.78
C GLY A 298 -1.52 14.58 -11.22
N ARG A 299 -0.55 15.07 -10.46
CA ARG A 299 0.05 16.41 -10.64
C ARG A 299 1.50 16.29 -11.07
N GLY A 300 1.94 17.18 -11.97
CA GLY A 300 3.31 17.26 -12.51
C GLY A 300 3.77 18.71 -12.71
N TYR A 301 4.96 18.92 -13.25
CA TYR A 301 5.39 20.21 -13.79
C TYR A 301 5.10 20.29 -15.29
N VAL A 302 4.87 21.49 -15.82
CA VAL A 302 4.75 21.67 -17.27
C VAL A 302 6.00 21.14 -17.98
N GLY A 303 5.79 20.35 -19.03
CA GLY A 303 6.82 19.62 -19.78
C GLY A 303 7.11 18.21 -19.26
N GLN A 304 6.65 17.82 -18.07
CA GLN A 304 6.77 16.44 -17.58
C GLN A 304 5.76 15.52 -18.26
N THR A 305 6.16 14.26 -18.44
CA THR A 305 5.25 13.20 -18.89
C THR A 305 4.86 12.34 -17.69
N LEU A 306 3.55 12.26 -17.41
CA LEU A 306 2.98 11.37 -16.40
C LEU A 306 2.43 10.12 -17.08
N THR A 307 2.45 8.99 -16.37
CA THR A 307 1.98 7.68 -16.88
C THR A 307 1.10 6.99 -15.85
N LYS A 308 0.03 6.33 -16.31
CA LYS A 308 -0.86 5.50 -15.48
C LYS A 308 -1.23 4.21 -16.21
N GLU A 309 -1.18 3.09 -15.49
CA GLU A 309 -1.62 1.79 -15.99
C GLU A 309 -3.13 1.60 -15.74
N LEU A 310 -3.82 1.01 -16.70
CA LEU A 310 -5.22 0.63 -16.63
C LEU A 310 -5.39 -0.83 -17.06
N MET A 311 -6.48 -1.42 -16.60
CA MET A 311 -6.83 -2.78 -16.93
C MET A 311 -8.16 -2.82 -17.68
N VAL A 312 -8.17 -3.44 -18.85
CA VAL A 312 -9.39 -3.74 -19.59
C VAL A 312 -9.82 -5.17 -19.34
N THR A 313 -11.11 -5.35 -19.04
CA THR A 313 -11.77 -6.64 -18.95
C THR A 313 -12.98 -6.70 -19.87
N ALA A 314 -13.12 -7.81 -20.60
CA ALA A 314 -14.30 -8.10 -21.41
C ALA A 314 -14.51 -9.62 -21.47
N PHE A 315 -15.76 -10.04 -21.54
CA PHE A 315 -16.14 -11.45 -21.54
C PHE A 315 -17.20 -11.72 -22.62
N ASP A 316 -17.24 -12.95 -23.10
CA ASP A 316 -18.23 -13.42 -24.10
C ASP A 316 -18.26 -12.56 -25.39
N LEU A 317 -17.11 -12.02 -25.81
CA LEU A 317 -16.99 -11.22 -27.02
C LEU A 317 -17.27 -12.03 -28.29
N THR A 318 -17.96 -11.40 -29.24
CA THR A 318 -18.22 -11.96 -30.57
C THR A 318 -17.63 -11.01 -31.63
N PRO A 319 -16.74 -11.49 -32.53
CA PRO A 319 -16.17 -12.85 -32.59
C PRO A 319 -15.27 -13.17 -31.39
N ALA A 320 -15.12 -14.47 -31.10
CA ALA A 320 -14.27 -14.98 -30.00
C ALA A 320 -12.78 -14.71 -30.24
N ALA A 321 -12.35 -14.58 -31.49
CA ALA A 321 -11.03 -14.13 -31.88
C ALA A 321 -11.12 -12.73 -32.50
N GLY A 322 -10.33 -11.77 -32.03
CA GLY A 322 -10.39 -10.41 -32.53
C GLY A 322 -9.25 -9.53 -32.01
N GLN A 323 -9.40 -8.21 -32.14
CA GLN A 323 -8.46 -7.24 -31.59
C GLN A 323 -9.13 -6.34 -30.56
N LEU A 324 -8.43 -6.14 -29.45
CA LEU A 324 -8.59 -5.01 -28.55
C LEU A 324 -7.89 -3.82 -29.19
N THR A 325 -8.58 -2.71 -29.35
CA THR A 325 -7.99 -1.44 -29.77
C THR A 325 -8.14 -0.42 -28.65
N VAL A 326 -7.03 0.23 -28.30
CA VAL A 326 -6.98 1.34 -27.34
C VAL A 326 -6.54 2.58 -28.10
N THR A 327 -7.37 3.62 -28.11
CA THR A 327 -7.11 4.86 -28.84
C THR A 327 -7.08 6.05 -27.89
N ALA A 328 -6.10 6.93 -28.04
CA ALA A 328 -5.93 8.13 -27.25
C ALA A 328 -6.34 9.38 -28.04
N GLU A 329 -7.11 10.26 -27.43
CA GLU A 329 -7.42 11.60 -27.93
C GLU A 329 -6.62 12.67 -27.18
N GLY A 330 -6.68 13.93 -27.63
CA GLY A 330 -5.95 15.04 -26.99
C GLY A 330 -4.43 14.87 -27.05
N ASN A 331 -3.74 15.23 -25.98
CA ASN A 331 -2.28 15.10 -25.84
C ASN A 331 -1.82 13.78 -25.20
N ALA A 332 -2.74 12.84 -24.93
CA ALA A 332 -2.38 11.53 -24.38
C ALA A 332 -1.84 10.55 -25.43
N GLU A 333 -1.06 9.57 -25.00
CA GLU A 333 -0.60 8.42 -25.78
C GLU A 333 -0.83 7.14 -24.99
N VAL A 334 -0.91 6.01 -25.70
CA VAL A 334 -1.14 4.70 -25.09
C VAL A 334 -0.07 3.69 -25.50
N SER A 335 0.10 2.69 -24.65
CA SER A 335 1.00 1.57 -24.87
C SER A 335 0.43 0.28 -24.28
N THR A 336 0.65 -0.85 -24.94
CA THR A 336 0.33 -2.19 -24.42
C THR A 336 1.56 -2.95 -23.93
N ASP A 337 2.77 -2.39 -24.09
CA ASP A 337 4.04 -3.03 -23.77
C ASP A 337 5.07 -2.11 -23.07
N LEU A 338 4.69 -0.85 -22.82
CA LEU A 338 5.52 0.24 -22.26
C LEU A 338 6.70 0.70 -23.12
N THR A 339 6.94 0.07 -24.27
CA THR A 339 8.04 0.37 -25.18
C THR A 339 7.59 1.24 -26.35
N GLU A 340 6.46 0.88 -26.97
CA GLU A 340 5.88 1.63 -28.08
C GLU A 340 4.73 2.49 -27.57
N TRP A 341 4.77 3.78 -27.91
CA TRP A 341 3.79 4.77 -27.49
C TRP A 341 3.23 5.46 -28.72
N SER A 342 1.91 5.52 -28.82
CA SER A 342 1.23 6.13 -29.96
C SER A 342 -0.18 6.57 -29.62
N LYS A 343 -0.89 7.15 -30.59
CA LYS A 343 -2.33 7.46 -30.46
C LYS A 343 -3.22 6.22 -30.50
N SER A 344 -2.72 5.07 -30.92
CA SER A 344 -3.53 3.85 -30.98
C SER A 344 -2.67 2.61 -30.85
N ALA A 345 -2.96 1.77 -29.85
CA ALA A 345 -2.36 0.47 -29.68
C ALA A 345 -3.41 -0.62 -29.91
N SER A 346 -2.99 -1.82 -30.33
CA SER A 346 -3.91 -2.95 -30.45
C SER A 346 -3.26 -4.27 -30.06
N VAL A 347 -4.05 -5.16 -29.47
CA VAL A 347 -3.62 -6.48 -29.01
C VAL A 347 -4.66 -7.52 -29.40
N SER A 348 -4.22 -8.65 -29.94
CA SER A 348 -5.14 -9.75 -30.27
C SER A 348 -5.70 -10.41 -29.01
N TYR A 349 -6.95 -10.83 -29.08
CA TYR A 349 -7.60 -11.66 -28.08
C TYR A 349 -8.22 -12.90 -28.72
N GLU A 350 -8.36 -13.95 -27.91
CA GLU A 350 -8.92 -15.26 -28.29
C GLU A 350 -9.93 -15.70 -27.21
N GLY A 351 -10.82 -16.64 -27.55
CA GLY A 351 -11.78 -17.20 -26.59
C GLY A 351 -12.83 -16.21 -26.05
N GLY A 352 -13.05 -15.09 -26.75
CA GLY A 352 -14.05 -14.08 -26.39
C GLY A 352 -13.76 -13.33 -25.09
N THR A 353 -12.53 -13.44 -24.56
CA THR A 353 -12.16 -12.89 -23.26
C THR A 353 -10.96 -11.95 -23.39
N ILE A 354 -11.04 -10.78 -22.79
CA ILE A 354 -9.95 -9.82 -22.68
C ILE A 354 -9.71 -9.57 -21.21
N ILE A 355 -8.48 -9.75 -20.76
CA ILE A 355 -7.99 -9.36 -19.44
C ILE A 355 -6.56 -8.88 -19.67
N ARG A 356 -6.40 -7.57 -19.92
CA ARG A 356 -5.14 -7.00 -20.39
C ARG A 356 -4.88 -5.65 -19.73
N ARG A 357 -3.60 -5.32 -19.58
CA ARG A 357 -3.16 -3.99 -19.19
C ARG A 357 -2.84 -3.18 -20.41
N PHE A 358 -3.03 -1.89 -20.28
CA PHE A 358 -2.46 -0.88 -21.14
C PHE A 358 -2.12 0.32 -20.29
N SER A 359 -1.16 1.10 -20.75
CA SER A 359 -0.71 2.31 -20.07
C SER A 359 -1.07 3.52 -20.89
N VAL A 360 -1.42 4.59 -20.19
CA VAL A 360 -1.68 5.91 -20.74
C VAL A 360 -0.57 6.82 -20.24
N ARG A 361 -0.01 7.65 -21.12
CA ARG A 361 0.87 8.74 -20.72
C ARG A 361 0.39 10.07 -21.30
N MET A 362 0.76 11.15 -20.65
CA MET A 362 0.42 12.51 -21.06
C MET A 362 1.55 13.44 -20.70
N THR A 363 1.99 14.27 -21.65
CA THR A 363 2.91 15.37 -21.38
C THR A 363 2.12 16.60 -20.98
N LEU A 364 2.43 17.18 -19.83
CA LEU A 364 1.71 18.31 -19.27
C LEU A 364 2.07 19.60 -20.01
N GLU A 365 1.07 20.29 -20.54
CA GLU A 365 1.25 21.49 -21.36
C GLU A 365 0.77 22.76 -20.64
N SER A 366 -0.21 22.64 -19.74
CA SER A 366 -0.78 23.74 -18.97
C SER A 366 -1.32 23.27 -17.62
N ASP A 367 -1.84 24.19 -16.79
CA ASP A 367 -2.34 23.89 -15.43
C ASP A 367 -3.33 22.72 -15.37
N ASN A 368 -4.20 22.58 -16.38
CA ASN A 368 -5.11 21.44 -16.53
C ASN A 368 -4.87 20.75 -17.87
N ASN A 369 -4.90 19.42 -17.86
CA ASN A 369 -4.69 18.60 -19.04
C ASN A 369 -5.76 17.51 -19.05
N ASP A 370 -6.58 17.54 -20.10
CA ASP A 370 -7.68 16.60 -20.28
C ASP A 370 -7.47 15.83 -21.58
N ALA A 371 -7.68 14.52 -21.52
CA ALA A 371 -7.73 13.65 -22.68
C ALA A 371 -8.78 12.56 -22.48
N LYS A 372 -8.92 11.72 -23.50
CA LYS A 372 -9.84 10.58 -23.49
C LYS A 372 -9.15 9.36 -24.06
N ILE A 373 -9.41 8.21 -23.45
CA ILE A 373 -9.09 6.92 -24.04
C ILE A 373 -10.37 6.23 -24.47
N ILE A 374 -10.40 5.71 -25.68
CA ILE A 374 -11.46 4.87 -26.19
C ILE A 374 -10.90 3.44 -26.28
N VAL A 375 -11.54 2.51 -25.58
CA VAL A 375 -11.20 1.09 -25.67
C VAL A 375 -12.31 0.38 -26.40
N SER A 376 -11.97 -0.42 -27.41
CA SER A 376 -12.95 -1.12 -28.26
C SER A 376 -12.54 -2.56 -28.54
N ALA A 377 -13.50 -3.48 -28.50
CA ALA A 377 -13.33 -4.88 -28.89
C ALA A 377 -14.69 -5.54 -29.17
N GLY A 378 -14.74 -6.45 -30.14
CA GLY A 378 -15.96 -7.25 -30.43
C GLY A 378 -17.22 -6.40 -30.69
N GLY A 379 -17.07 -5.23 -31.33
CA GLY A 379 -18.18 -4.30 -31.60
C GLY A 379 -18.66 -3.49 -30.39
N LYS A 380 -18.02 -3.64 -29.22
CA LYS A 380 -18.27 -2.84 -28.02
C LYS A 380 -17.18 -1.79 -27.83
N SER A 381 -17.52 -0.68 -27.19
CA SER A 381 -16.55 0.35 -26.81
C SER A 381 -16.90 0.97 -25.45
N THR A 382 -15.86 1.44 -24.74
CA THR A 382 -15.99 2.29 -23.55
C THR A 382 -15.03 3.48 -23.65
N GLU A 383 -15.42 4.60 -23.06
CA GLU A 383 -14.59 5.81 -22.96
C GLU A 383 -14.09 5.95 -21.51
N ILE A 384 -12.84 6.37 -21.35
CA ILE A 384 -12.20 6.66 -20.08
C ILE A 384 -11.69 8.11 -20.11
N PRO A 385 -12.17 9.00 -19.22
CA PRO A 385 -11.59 10.33 -19.09
C PRO A 385 -10.18 10.22 -18.49
N VAL A 386 -9.25 11.01 -19.02
CA VAL A 386 -7.87 11.13 -18.53
C VAL A 386 -7.65 12.56 -18.08
N THR A 387 -7.21 12.74 -16.84
CA THR A 387 -6.97 14.06 -16.26
C THR A 387 -5.57 14.14 -15.67
N ALA A 388 -4.94 15.30 -15.78
CA ALA A 388 -3.72 15.62 -15.05
C ALA A 388 -3.62 17.13 -14.79
N SER A 389 -3.00 17.52 -13.68
CA SER A 389 -2.74 18.93 -13.38
C SER A 389 -1.24 19.25 -13.46
N ALA A 390 -0.90 20.48 -13.82
CA ALA A 390 0.48 20.93 -13.91
C ALA A 390 0.77 22.14 -13.03
N VAL A 391 2.04 22.30 -12.67
CA VAL A 391 2.58 23.49 -12.02
C VAL A 391 3.49 24.23 -13.00
N GLN A 392 3.22 25.51 -13.22
CA GLN A 392 4.06 26.40 -14.02
C GLN A 392 5.19 26.99 -13.17
N LEU A 393 6.44 26.68 -13.50
CA LEU A 393 7.63 27.22 -12.82
C LEU A 393 8.20 28.49 -13.49
N SER A 394 7.78 28.82 -14.72
CA SER A 394 8.34 29.94 -15.48
C SER A 394 8.06 31.29 -14.80
N GLY A 395 9.11 32.09 -14.58
CA GLY A 395 9.01 33.42 -13.96
C GLY A 395 9.09 33.43 -12.43
N GLY A 396 9.35 32.28 -11.79
CA GLY A 396 9.56 32.18 -10.35
C GLY A 396 10.97 32.55 -9.89
N THR A 397 11.10 32.90 -8.60
CA THR A 397 12.39 33.07 -7.91
C THR A 397 12.76 31.78 -7.19
N GLU A 398 13.99 31.29 -7.37
CA GLU A 398 14.49 30.08 -6.70
C GLU A 398 14.47 30.24 -5.17
N VAL A 399 14.00 29.21 -4.47
CA VAL A 399 13.97 29.12 -3.02
C VAL A 399 14.77 27.91 -2.56
N THR A 400 15.66 28.10 -1.59
CA THR A 400 16.37 27.01 -0.92
C THR A 400 16.45 27.28 0.58
N ALA A 401 15.88 26.38 1.39
CA ALA A 401 16.12 26.30 2.83
C ALA A 401 17.05 25.13 3.12
N TYR A 402 18.14 25.36 3.87
CA TYR A 402 19.19 24.35 4.06
C TYR A 402 19.75 24.37 5.48
N TRP A 403 19.82 23.19 6.11
CA TRP A 403 20.43 22.94 7.41
C TRP A 403 21.65 22.05 7.24
N ARG A 404 22.84 22.61 7.49
CA ARG A 404 24.09 21.86 7.35
C ARG A 404 24.32 20.84 8.47
N LEU A 405 23.95 21.18 9.70
CA LEU A 405 23.99 20.30 10.88
C LEU A 405 25.38 19.82 11.33
N GLU A 406 26.45 20.62 11.13
CA GLU A 406 27.81 20.30 11.62
C GLU A 406 28.16 20.93 12.98
N LYS A 407 27.39 21.91 13.41
CA LYS A 407 27.47 22.65 14.67
C LYS A 407 26.10 23.28 14.94
N ASP A 408 25.98 24.00 16.05
CA ASP A 408 24.82 24.83 16.41
C ASP A 408 24.73 26.07 15.50
N ASP A 409 24.71 25.80 14.19
CA ASP A 409 24.38 26.77 13.16
C ASP A 409 22.90 26.67 12.89
N SER A 410 22.27 27.82 12.69
CA SER A 410 20.92 27.88 12.15
C SER A 410 20.88 27.37 10.70
N TYR A 411 19.76 27.57 10.04
CA TYR A 411 19.57 27.35 8.62
C TYR A 411 20.19 28.46 7.75
N THR A 412 20.37 28.19 6.47
CA THR A 412 20.49 29.21 5.42
C THR A 412 19.24 29.21 4.56
N LEU A 413 18.73 30.39 4.22
CA LEU A 413 17.57 30.57 3.35
C LEU A 413 17.92 31.50 2.18
N SER A 414 17.63 31.07 0.97
CA SER A 414 17.62 31.89 -0.25
C SER A 414 16.21 31.90 -0.84
N GLY A 415 15.79 33.05 -1.40
CA GLY A 415 14.47 33.23 -2.00
C GLY A 415 13.34 33.58 -1.02
N PRO A 416 12.12 33.87 -1.53
CA PRO A 416 10.99 34.34 -0.73
C PRO A 416 10.23 33.21 -0.01
N ALA A 417 10.73 32.83 1.17
CA ALA A 417 10.06 31.95 2.12
C ALA A 417 10.39 32.36 3.55
N THR A 418 9.79 31.70 4.54
CA THR A 418 10.32 31.63 5.91
C THR A 418 10.53 30.17 6.29
N VAL A 419 11.27 29.90 7.35
CA VAL A 419 11.48 28.53 7.83
C VAL A 419 10.80 28.29 9.17
N ILE A 420 10.39 27.05 9.37
CA ILE A 420 10.08 26.51 10.68
C ILE A 420 11.40 25.97 11.25
N PRO A 421 11.91 26.54 12.36
CA PRO A 421 13.15 26.07 12.96
C PRO A 421 13.10 24.59 13.32
N GLU A 422 14.27 23.98 13.45
CA GLU A 422 14.35 22.60 13.90
C GLU A 422 13.78 22.44 15.32
N SER A 423 13.08 21.33 15.57
CA SER A 423 12.51 21.03 16.89
C SER A 423 12.51 19.53 17.19
N TRP A 424 12.39 19.19 18.48
CA TRP A 424 12.40 17.82 18.97
C TRP A 424 11.17 17.53 19.83
N VAL A 425 10.56 16.37 19.63
CA VAL A 425 9.53 15.81 20.52
C VAL A 425 9.96 14.40 20.89
N GLY A 426 10.03 14.08 22.18
CA GLY A 426 10.54 12.78 22.67
C GLY A 426 12.02 12.49 22.35
N MET A 427 12.73 13.45 21.76
CA MET A 427 14.12 13.38 21.32
C MET A 427 14.91 14.56 21.90
N THR A 428 16.22 14.49 21.89
CA THR A 428 17.11 15.61 22.20
C THR A 428 18.36 15.57 21.34
N LEU A 429 18.93 16.75 21.07
CA LEU A 429 20.29 16.87 20.57
C LEU A 429 21.26 16.28 21.60
N GLN A 430 22.09 15.32 21.18
CA GLN A 430 23.19 14.82 22.00
C GLN A 430 24.43 15.71 21.83
N LYS A 431 24.85 15.92 20.57
CA LYS A 431 26.02 16.72 20.19
C LYS A 431 26.15 16.81 18.67
N TYR A 432 27.03 17.71 18.23
CA TYR A 432 27.55 17.73 16.86
C TYR A 432 28.89 16.98 16.77
N SER A 433 28.88 15.80 16.16
CA SER A 433 30.09 15.02 15.91
C SER A 433 29.90 14.15 14.68
N ASN A 434 31.00 13.64 14.10
CA ASN A 434 30.87 12.56 13.15
C ASN A 434 30.20 11.34 13.83
N PRO A 435 29.46 10.49 13.10
CA PRO A 435 28.86 9.28 13.65
C PRO A 435 29.93 8.40 14.31
N ASN A 436 30.96 8.03 13.54
CA ASN A 436 32.23 7.49 14.05
C ASN A 436 33.39 7.61 13.03
N ALA A 437 34.56 7.07 13.37
CA ALA A 437 35.75 7.09 12.51
C ALA A 437 35.63 6.25 11.21
N ASN A 438 34.67 5.33 11.14
CA ASN A 438 34.43 4.45 10.00
C ASN A 438 33.20 4.87 9.20
N THR A 439 32.78 6.14 9.32
CA THR A 439 31.58 6.63 8.65
C THR A 439 31.78 6.57 7.14
N VAL A 440 30.85 5.94 6.44
CA VAL A 440 30.83 5.87 4.97
C VAL A 440 29.75 6.81 4.47
N TRP A 441 30.12 7.71 3.55
CA TRP A 441 29.20 8.61 2.87
C TRP A 441 28.82 8.09 1.48
N PRO A 442 27.64 8.45 0.94
CA PRO A 442 27.30 8.17 -0.44
C PRO A 442 28.38 8.67 -1.41
N GLU A 443 28.59 7.92 -2.48
CA GLU A 443 29.54 8.26 -3.53
C GLU A 443 29.19 9.62 -4.16
N GLY A 444 30.21 10.40 -4.54
CA GLY A 444 30.02 11.71 -5.18
C GLY A 444 29.77 12.88 -4.22
N THR A 445 29.55 12.63 -2.92
CA THR A 445 29.42 13.71 -1.92
C THR A 445 30.72 14.47 -1.67
N GLY A 446 31.87 13.80 -1.81
CA GLY A 446 33.17 14.33 -1.41
C GLY A 446 33.33 14.48 0.11
N PHE A 447 32.45 13.86 0.91
CA PHE A 447 32.48 13.95 2.36
C PHE A 447 33.35 12.86 2.99
N GLU A 448 34.19 13.28 3.93
CA GLU A 448 35.08 12.40 4.69
C GLU A 448 34.42 11.89 5.96
N ALA A 449 34.90 10.76 6.49
CA ALA A 449 34.40 10.16 7.73
C ALA A 449 34.49 11.08 8.97
N SER A 450 35.30 12.13 8.90
CA SER A 450 35.48 13.16 9.94
C SER A 450 34.40 14.24 9.93
N ARG A 451 33.57 14.32 8.87
CA ARG A 451 32.49 15.30 8.76
C ARG A 451 31.50 15.14 9.92
N LYS A 452 31.19 16.26 10.57
CA LYS A 452 30.25 16.27 11.69
C LYS A 452 28.80 16.14 11.20
N THR A 453 27.97 15.62 12.08
CA THR A 453 26.52 15.48 11.90
C THR A 453 25.83 15.88 13.19
N GLN A 454 24.54 16.17 13.12
CA GLN A 454 23.71 16.37 14.30
C GLN A 454 23.31 15.00 14.84
N ARG A 455 23.83 14.62 16.00
CA ARG A 455 23.49 13.36 16.65
C ARG A 455 22.33 13.57 17.61
N ASN A 456 21.24 12.87 17.34
CA ASN A 456 20.01 12.96 18.11
C ASN A 456 19.75 11.65 18.84
N VAL A 457 19.32 11.75 20.10
CA VAL A 457 19.07 10.60 20.98
C VAL A 457 17.66 10.70 21.57
N ILE A 458 17.05 9.55 21.89
CA ILE A 458 15.81 9.53 22.67
C ILE A 458 16.02 10.23 24.01
N GLN A 459 15.00 10.94 24.49
CA GLN A 459 15.05 11.59 25.80
C GLN A 459 15.37 10.55 26.90
N GLY A 460 16.41 10.82 27.69
CA GLY A 460 16.89 9.90 28.73
C GLY A 460 17.86 8.81 28.25
N ASP A 461 18.19 8.76 26.95
CA ASP A 461 19.14 7.80 26.34
C ASP A 461 18.82 6.32 26.67
N SER A 462 17.52 5.99 26.68
CA SER A 462 17.03 4.65 26.94
C SER A 462 15.94 4.29 25.93
N TRP A 463 16.32 3.53 24.91
CA TRP A 463 15.41 2.97 23.93
C TRP A 463 14.67 1.78 24.56
N PRO A 464 13.33 1.74 24.51
CA PRO A 464 12.56 0.64 25.09
C PRO A 464 12.58 -0.61 24.18
N ALA A 465 12.32 -1.78 24.74
CA ALA A 465 12.18 -3.00 23.96
C ALA A 465 10.77 -3.13 23.36
N GLY A 466 10.65 -3.84 22.23
CA GLY A 466 9.36 -4.23 21.66
C GLY A 466 8.68 -3.16 20.81
N GLU A 467 9.36 -2.06 20.52
CA GLU A 467 8.94 -1.14 19.46
C GLU A 467 9.08 -1.86 18.12
N ILE A 468 7.98 -2.04 17.40
CA ILE A 468 7.97 -2.70 16.08
C ILE A 468 7.75 -1.71 14.93
N ASP A 469 7.44 -0.45 15.27
CA ASP A 469 7.13 0.64 14.35
C ASP A 469 7.38 2.00 15.01
N GLU A 470 7.13 3.10 14.29
CA GLU A 470 7.32 4.45 14.81
C GLU A 470 6.46 4.78 16.03
N VAL A 471 6.98 5.70 16.86
CA VAL A 471 6.25 6.28 17.99
C VAL A 471 5.85 7.70 17.61
N SER A 472 4.54 7.96 17.48
CA SER A 472 4.01 9.22 16.96
C SER A 472 4.42 10.47 17.75
N THR A 473 4.82 10.32 19.01
CA THR A 473 5.31 11.39 19.89
C THR A 473 6.84 11.45 19.98
N ARG A 474 7.56 10.85 19.02
CA ARG A 474 9.03 10.84 19.00
C ARG A 474 9.57 11.19 17.62
N TYR A 475 9.95 12.44 17.43
CA TYR A 475 10.46 12.92 16.15
C TYR A 475 11.36 14.15 16.24
N ILE A 476 12.05 14.41 15.13
CA ILE A 476 12.79 15.64 14.84
C ILE A 476 12.11 16.30 13.64
N GLU A 477 11.78 17.59 13.74
CA GLU A 477 11.01 18.32 12.72
C GLU A 477 11.82 19.47 12.11
N PHE A 478 11.62 19.70 10.80
CA PHE A 478 12.07 20.88 10.04
C PHE A 478 10.92 21.39 9.18
N GLY A 479 10.94 22.65 8.73
CA GLY A 479 9.94 23.09 7.76
C GLY A 479 10.21 24.40 7.05
N ILE A 480 9.37 24.68 6.06
CA ILE A 480 9.42 25.88 5.22
C ILE A 480 8.01 26.42 5.00
N THR A 481 7.85 27.73 4.94
CA THR A 481 6.56 28.42 4.78
C THR A 481 6.62 29.39 3.61
N ALA A 482 5.60 29.37 2.75
CA ALA A 482 5.49 30.32 1.66
C ALA A 482 5.28 31.74 2.19
N MET A 483 5.92 32.73 1.57
CA MET A 483 5.66 34.13 1.91
C MET A 483 4.24 34.54 1.49
N PRO A 484 3.59 35.48 2.19
CA PRO A 484 2.34 36.08 1.73
C PRO A 484 2.43 36.57 0.27
N GLU A 485 1.33 36.48 -0.48
CA GLU A 485 1.25 36.85 -1.91
C GLU A 485 2.17 36.07 -2.87
N THR A 486 2.79 34.99 -2.40
CA THR A 486 3.54 34.05 -3.24
C THR A 486 2.88 32.67 -3.27
N THR A 487 3.17 31.91 -4.31
CA THR A 487 2.98 30.45 -4.32
C THR A 487 4.36 29.79 -4.34
N LEU A 488 4.71 29.06 -3.29
CA LEU A 488 5.96 28.32 -3.21
C LEU A 488 5.77 26.89 -3.71
N ASN A 489 6.38 26.58 -4.85
CA ASN A 489 6.35 25.25 -5.46
C ASN A 489 7.62 24.48 -5.07
N ILE A 490 7.51 23.53 -4.15
CA ILE A 490 8.63 22.69 -3.70
C ILE A 490 8.79 21.52 -4.67
N ASP A 491 9.99 21.37 -5.21
CA ASP A 491 10.36 20.33 -6.20
C ASP A 491 11.41 19.35 -5.68
N GLU A 492 12.02 19.60 -4.51
CA GLU A 492 12.97 18.70 -3.87
C GLU A 492 12.96 18.84 -2.34
N ILE A 493 12.99 17.69 -1.66
CA ILE A 493 13.39 17.55 -0.27
C ILE A 493 14.56 16.57 -0.24
N SER A 494 15.70 16.98 0.29
CA SER A 494 16.89 16.12 0.40
C SER A 494 17.53 16.17 1.79
N TYR A 495 18.17 15.08 2.19
CA TYR A 495 18.83 14.92 3.49
C TYR A 495 19.79 13.73 3.49
N TYR A 496 20.72 13.69 4.45
CA TYR A 496 21.44 12.48 4.80
C TYR A 496 21.16 12.06 6.24
N MET A 497 21.12 10.73 6.46
CA MET A 497 20.96 10.18 7.79
C MET A 497 21.65 8.83 8.00
N CYS A 498 21.98 8.49 9.25
CA CYS A 498 22.37 7.14 9.63
C CYS A 498 22.03 6.80 11.08
N GLY A 499 22.08 5.51 11.43
CA GLY A 499 22.16 5.06 12.81
C GLY A 499 23.62 5.05 13.31
N CYS A 500 23.84 5.43 14.56
CA CYS A 500 25.14 5.38 15.23
C CYS A 500 25.04 4.70 16.60
N GLY A 501 26.13 4.08 17.04
CA GLY A 501 26.19 3.31 18.30
C GLY A 501 25.86 1.83 18.13
N GLY A 502 25.54 1.36 16.93
CA GLY A 502 25.26 -0.03 16.58
C GLY A 502 24.30 -0.14 15.39
N ASN A 503 24.12 -1.36 14.87
CA ASN A 503 23.15 -1.62 13.80
C ASN A 503 21.71 -1.58 14.35
N GLY A 504 20.72 -1.43 13.47
CA GLY A 504 19.32 -1.63 13.81
C GLY A 504 18.56 -0.39 14.25
N MET A 505 19.13 0.81 14.07
CA MET A 505 18.32 2.04 14.13
C MET A 505 17.25 1.95 13.05
N CYS A 506 16.03 2.28 13.41
CA CYS A 506 14.91 2.29 12.48
C CYS A 506 14.43 3.73 12.31
N VAL A 507 13.84 4.05 11.16
CA VAL A 507 13.31 5.38 10.91
C VAL A 507 12.19 5.35 9.87
N HIS A 508 11.16 6.16 10.12
CA HIS A 508 10.25 6.65 9.10
C HIS A 508 10.45 8.15 8.91
N VAL A 509 10.39 8.60 7.67
CA VAL A 509 10.48 10.02 7.32
C VAL A 509 9.23 10.41 6.58
N TYR A 510 8.52 11.41 7.10
CA TYR A 510 7.28 11.92 6.52
C TYR A 510 7.39 13.40 6.24
N TYR A 511 6.62 13.89 5.27
CA TYR A 511 6.25 15.31 5.22
C TYR A 511 4.74 15.51 5.34
N SER A 512 4.32 16.72 5.68
CA SER A 512 2.92 17.15 5.65
C SER A 512 2.83 18.65 5.33
N THR A 513 1.76 19.03 4.63
CA THR A 513 1.38 20.44 4.44
C THR A 513 0.38 20.94 5.48
N GLU A 514 -0.12 20.05 6.34
CA GLU A 514 -1.02 20.39 7.45
C GLU A 514 -0.20 20.69 8.70
N ASP A 515 -0.56 21.76 9.42
CA ASP A 515 0.18 22.21 10.60
C ASP A 515 0.13 21.21 11.77
N ASP A 516 -0.97 20.47 11.88
CA ASP A 516 -1.14 19.40 12.87
C ASP A 516 -0.53 18.06 12.41
N PHE A 517 -0.01 18.02 11.18
CA PHE A 517 0.57 16.84 10.54
C PHE A 517 -0.44 15.69 10.35
N SER A 518 -1.73 15.99 10.16
CA SER A 518 -2.78 14.96 10.01
C SER A 518 -2.77 14.25 8.65
N ASP A 519 -2.36 14.92 7.56
CA ASP A 519 -2.14 14.30 6.24
C ASP A 519 -0.65 14.16 5.95
N THR A 520 -0.11 12.97 6.24
CA THR A 520 1.31 12.68 6.11
C THR A 520 1.62 11.89 4.85
N LYS A 521 2.74 12.20 4.19
CA LYS A 521 3.29 11.37 3.10
C LYS A 521 4.60 10.74 3.54
N LEU A 522 4.64 9.41 3.61
CA LEU A 522 5.86 8.63 3.88
C LEU A 522 6.79 8.76 2.68
N ILE A 523 8.00 9.27 2.91
CA ILE A 523 9.00 9.47 1.87
C ILE A 523 10.22 8.57 2.01
N TYR A 524 10.42 7.97 3.18
CA TYR A 524 11.48 7.01 3.40
C TYR A 524 11.18 6.12 4.62
N GLU A 525 11.45 4.83 4.51
CA GLU A 525 11.47 3.90 5.64
C GLU A 525 12.72 3.02 5.66
N LYS A 526 13.20 2.71 6.87
CA LYS A 526 14.21 1.67 7.08
C LYS A 526 14.02 1.02 8.43
N LYS A 527 13.75 -0.29 8.44
CA LYS A 527 13.51 -1.10 9.65
C LYS A 527 14.79 -1.67 10.29
N SER A 528 15.96 -1.39 9.69
CA SER A 528 17.27 -1.72 10.24
C SER A 528 18.35 -1.01 9.45
N MET A 529 18.87 0.08 9.99
CA MET A 529 19.98 0.83 9.40
C MET A 529 21.32 0.17 9.75
N PRO A 530 22.23 0.03 8.77
CA PRO A 530 23.63 -0.26 9.06
C PRO A 530 24.25 0.89 9.84
N ALA A 531 25.07 0.56 10.85
CA ALA A 531 25.70 1.56 11.69
C ALA A 531 26.72 2.38 10.90
N ASN A 532 26.64 3.71 11.02
CA ASN A 532 27.60 4.68 10.49
C ASN A 532 27.72 4.69 8.95
N THR A 533 26.79 4.06 8.24
CA THR A 533 26.66 4.23 6.80
C THR A 533 25.62 5.31 6.56
N MET A 534 26.05 6.48 6.10
CA MET A 534 25.16 7.57 5.72
C MET A 534 24.33 7.15 4.50
N LEU A 535 23.03 7.30 4.64
CA LEU A 535 22.04 7.08 3.59
C LEU A 535 21.56 8.44 3.13
N ASP A 536 21.45 8.63 1.82
CA ASP A 536 20.77 9.77 1.23
C ASP A 536 19.26 9.49 1.18
N GLY A 537 18.48 10.52 1.48
CA GLY A 537 17.06 10.58 1.16
C GLY A 537 16.85 11.77 0.25
N THR A 538 16.37 11.52 -0.97
CA THR A 538 15.97 12.58 -1.90
C THR A 538 14.60 12.22 -2.45
N VAL A 539 13.65 13.13 -2.30
CA VAL A 539 12.35 13.05 -2.96
C VAL A 539 12.12 14.32 -3.75
N ARG A 540 11.41 14.19 -4.87
CA ARG A 540 11.05 15.30 -5.74
C ARG A 540 9.53 15.45 -5.75
N PRO A 541 8.94 15.93 -4.64
CA PRO A 541 7.50 16.06 -4.55
C PRO A 541 7.03 17.22 -5.44
N ILE A 542 5.72 17.30 -5.65
CA ILE A 542 5.10 18.42 -6.36
C ILE A 542 4.12 19.05 -5.37
N ILE A 543 4.63 20.00 -4.60
CA ILE A 543 3.88 20.66 -3.52
C ILE A 543 3.78 22.14 -3.85
N SER A 544 2.56 22.66 -3.91
CA SER A 544 2.31 24.11 -4.01
C SER A 544 1.78 24.61 -2.68
N LEU A 545 2.51 25.53 -2.05
CA LEU A 545 2.12 26.20 -0.82
C LEU A 545 1.67 27.62 -1.17
N GLU A 546 0.40 27.92 -0.94
CA GLU A 546 -0.08 29.30 -0.97
C GLU A 546 0.51 30.11 0.18
N GLY A 547 0.59 31.43 0.04
CA GLY A 547 1.19 32.32 1.04
C GLY A 547 0.69 32.06 2.46
N GLY A 548 1.62 31.86 3.39
CA GLY A 548 1.36 31.50 4.78
C GLY A 548 1.18 30.00 5.06
N LYS A 549 1.10 29.14 4.03
CA LYS A 549 1.09 27.68 4.20
C LYS A 549 2.49 27.12 4.34
N SER A 550 2.60 26.06 5.13
CA SER A 550 3.87 25.44 5.48
C SER A 550 3.97 24.01 4.96
N LEU A 551 5.20 23.56 4.78
CA LEU A 551 5.58 22.16 4.61
C LEU A 551 6.49 21.77 5.78
N ARG A 552 6.14 20.69 6.47
CA ARG A 552 6.88 20.13 7.61
C ARG A 552 7.46 18.78 7.22
N LEU A 553 8.68 18.49 7.64
CA LEU A 553 9.40 17.23 7.48
C LEU A 553 9.70 16.67 8.86
N ARG A 554 9.35 15.40 9.11
CA ARG A 554 9.60 14.72 10.39
C ARG A 554 10.34 13.42 10.22
N PHE A 555 11.35 13.21 11.08
CA PHE A 555 12.08 11.96 11.22
C PHE A 555 11.64 11.27 12.50
N TYR A 556 11.11 10.04 12.39
CA TYR A 556 10.61 9.24 13.50
C TYR A 556 11.51 8.02 13.75
N PRO A 557 12.54 8.15 14.60
CA PRO A 557 13.43 7.04 14.90
C PRO A 557 12.84 6.10 15.96
N TRP A 558 13.17 4.80 15.86
CA TRP A 558 12.92 3.80 16.90
C TRP A 558 14.00 2.71 16.90
N TYR A 559 13.97 1.85 17.92
CA TYR A 559 14.89 0.73 18.04
C TYR A 559 14.17 -0.50 18.60
N ASN A 560 14.28 -1.65 17.93
CA ASN A 560 13.44 -2.82 18.25
C ASN A 560 13.73 -3.47 19.61
N SER A 561 14.90 -3.17 20.19
CA SER A 561 15.41 -3.79 21.42
C SER A 561 15.72 -2.75 22.49
N ALA A 562 15.72 -3.14 23.76
CA ALA A 562 16.20 -2.24 24.80
C ALA A 562 17.68 -1.87 24.56
N ALA A 563 17.98 -0.58 24.48
CA ALA A 563 19.33 -0.10 24.16
C ALA A 563 19.62 1.29 24.74
N THR A 564 20.91 1.61 24.90
CA THR A 564 21.42 2.95 25.24
C THR A 564 22.54 3.33 24.28
N GLY A 565 22.86 4.62 24.20
CA GLY A 565 23.95 5.15 23.37
C GLY A 565 23.70 5.07 21.85
N LYS A 566 22.47 4.76 21.42
CA LYS A 566 22.08 4.73 20.01
C LYS A 566 21.56 6.09 19.60
N THR A 567 22.04 6.61 18.48
CA THR A 567 21.63 7.92 17.97
C THR A 567 21.25 7.84 16.51
N ILE A 568 20.27 8.63 16.08
CA ILE A 568 20.08 8.97 14.67
C ILE A 568 20.92 10.21 14.35
N CYS A 569 21.73 10.14 13.31
CA CYS A 569 22.58 11.22 12.85
C CYS A 569 21.94 11.85 11.63
N LEU A 570 21.76 13.17 11.61
CA LEU A 570 21.20 13.93 10.49
C LEU A 570 22.25 14.90 9.91
N SER A 571 22.20 15.14 8.60
CA SER A 571 23.06 16.09 7.88
C SER A 571 22.37 16.64 6.64
N ASP A 572 22.70 17.88 6.28
CA ASP A 572 22.34 18.52 5.00
C ASP A 572 20.84 18.42 4.63
N ILE A 573 19.95 18.76 5.57
CA ILE A 573 18.51 18.83 5.28
C ILE A 573 18.25 20.00 4.34
N ARG A 574 17.54 19.80 3.24
CA ARG A 574 17.26 20.80 2.22
C ARG A 574 15.81 20.73 1.74
N PHE A 575 15.18 21.90 1.63
CA PHE A 575 14.01 22.10 0.77
C PHE A 575 14.43 23.00 -0.39
N HIS A 576 14.08 22.62 -1.61
CA HIS A 576 14.29 23.42 -2.81
C HIS A 576 12.99 23.54 -3.60
N GLY A 577 12.83 24.68 -4.27
CA GLY A 577 11.64 25.00 -5.03
C GLY A 577 11.70 26.38 -5.65
N TRP A 578 10.56 26.85 -6.14
CA TRP A 578 10.41 28.13 -6.84
C TRP A 578 9.18 28.85 -6.34
N ALA A 579 9.34 30.13 -6.01
CA ALA A 579 8.24 30.98 -5.63
C ALA A 579 7.78 31.84 -6.81
N THR A 580 6.49 31.78 -7.15
CA THR A 580 5.86 32.64 -8.15
C THR A 580 4.98 33.69 -7.47
N ALA A 581 4.88 34.88 -8.06
CA ALA A 581 3.97 35.91 -7.58
C ALA A 581 2.52 35.50 -7.87
N SER A 582 1.62 35.73 -6.91
CA SER A 582 0.17 35.52 -7.07
C SER A 582 -0.61 36.82 -7.35
N GLY A 583 0.08 37.96 -7.48
CA GLY A 583 -0.48 39.31 -7.74
C GLY A 583 0.58 40.32 -8.26
N GLU A 584 0.19 41.58 -8.48
CA GLU A 584 1.03 42.61 -9.16
C GLU A 584 2.27 43.08 -8.35
N SER A 585 2.41 42.73 -7.07
CA SER A 585 3.50 43.21 -6.18
C SER A 585 4.38 42.14 -5.52
N GLY A 586 4.10 40.84 -5.67
CA GLY A 586 4.67 39.78 -4.81
C GLY A 586 6.18 39.50 -4.90
N ILE A 587 6.91 40.12 -5.84
CA ILE A 587 8.39 40.02 -5.96
C ILE A 587 9.06 41.40 -5.82
N ALA A 588 8.29 42.50 -5.82
CA ALA A 588 8.83 43.86 -5.89
C ALA A 588 9.19 44.47 -4.52
N GLU A 589 8.78 43.88 -3.39
CA GLU A 589 9.03 44.46 -2.05
C GLU A 589 10.18 43.82 -1.25
N ILE A 590 11.02 42.98 -1.87
CA ILE A 590 12.13 42.32 -1.15
C ILE A 590 13.46 43.10 -1.26
N GLU A 591 13.58 44.05 -2.20
CA GLU A 591 14.76 44.93 -2.31
C GLU A 591 14.61 46.27 -1.56
N GLY A 592 13.42 46.61 -1.06
CA GLY A 592 13.07 47.98 -0.63
C GLY A 592 13.70 48.49 0.67
N ASP A 593 14.11 47.63 1.61
CA ASP A 593 14.50 48.05 2.97
C ASP A 593 15.87 47.53 3.45
N ARG A 594 16.63 46.88 2.58
CA ARG A 594 17.95 46.33 2.95
C ARG A 594 19.04 47.33 2.67
N THR A 595 19.57 47.94 3.73
CA THR A 595 20.76 48.78 3.61
C THR A 595 22.01 47.93 3.78
N ILE A 596 23.04 48.18 2.98
CA ILE A 596 24.34 47.53 3.13
C ILE A 596 24.99 48.09 4.40
N VAL A 597 25.25 47.22 5.37
CA VAL A 597 25.93 47.54 6.63
C VAL A 597 27.45 47.53 6.44
N GLU A 598 27.97 46.54 5.72
CA GLU A 598 29.39 46.38 5.46
C GLU A 598 29.61 45.67 4.12
N THR A 599 30.55 46.15 3.31
CA THR A 599 31.09 45.38 2.18
C THR A 599 32.55 45.06 2.44
N SER A 600 32.89 43.77 2.45
CA SER A 600 34.26 43.28 2.50
C SER A 600 34.68 42.72 1.15
N TYR A 601 35.92 43.01 0.74
CA TYR A 601 36.46 42.54 -0.54
C TYR A 601 37.46 41.41 -0.32
N TYR A 602 37.46 40.45 -1.23
CA TYR A 602 38.36 39.30 -1.22
C TYR A 602 38.97 39.11 -2.61
N THR A 603 40.21 38.63 -2.67
CA THR A 603 40.80 38.17 -3.94
C THR A 603 40.01 36.95 -4.46
N LEU A 604 40.20 36.59 -5.74
CA LEU A 604 39.60 35.37 -6.31
C LEU A 604 40.07 34.08 -5.61
N GLN A 605 41.15 34.16 -4.81
CA GLN A 605 41.69 33.08 -3.98
C GLN A 605 41.18 33.13 -2.52
N GLY A 606 40.25 34.04 -2.19
CA GLY A 606 39.58 34.09 -0.89
C GLY A 606 40.32 34.88 0.21
N CYS A 607 41.37 35.64 -0.12
CA CYS A 607 42.08 36.46 0.87
C CYS A 607 41.40 37.84 1.03
N ARG A 608 41.08 38.26 2.26
CA ARG A 608 40.47 39.57 2.53
C ARG A 608 41.41 40.72 2.17
N VAL A 609 40.88 41.76 1.51
CA VAL A 609 41.60 42.94 1.05
C VAL A 609 41.04 44.18 1.73
N SER A 610 41.87 44.88 2.49
CA SER A 610 41.45 46.05 3.27
C SER A 610 41.25 47.32 2.42
N ASN A 611 42.01 47.44 1.32
CA ASN A 611 41.98 48.58 0.40
C ASN A 611 42.12 48.06 -1.05
N PRO A 612 41.03 47.64 -1.70
CA PRO A 612 41.12 47.11 -3.06
C PRO A 612 41.50 48.20 -4.07
N SER A 613 42.49 47.91 -4.92
CA SER A 613 42.85 48.70 -6.11
C SER A 613 42.11 48.18 -7.35
N SER A 614 42.28 48.79 -8.53
CA SER A 614 41.58 48.31 -9.73
C SER A 614 41.84 46.82 -10.04
N GLY A 615 40.78 46.03 -10.25
CA GLY A 615 40.89 44.59 -10.47
C GLY A 615 39.63 43.78 -10.15
N PHE A 616 39.72 42.45 -10.31
CA PHE A 616 38.63 41.51 -10.01
C PHE A 616 38.64 41.09 -8.53
N TYR A 617 37.51 41.24 -7.86
CA TYR A 617 37.33 40.83 -6.47
C TYR A 617 36.03 40.06 -6.28
N ILE A 618 35.93 39.40 -5.13
CA ILE A 618 34.67 38.93 -4.58
C ILE A 618 34.24 39.95 -3.53
N ALA A 619 33.12 40.63 -3.78
CA ALA A 619 32.47 41.50 -2.80
C ALA A 619 31.52 40.67 -1.95
N ARG A 620 31.64 40.78 -0.63
CA ARG A 620 30.73 40.18 0.35
C ARG A 620 30.03 41.31 1.09
N SER A 621 28.76 41.53 0.79
CA SER A 621 27.93 42.58 1.38
C SER A 621 27.04 42.00 2.46
N LEU A 622 27.18 42.51 3.69
CA LEU A 622 26.29 42.26 4.83
C LEU A 622 25.18 43.30 4.81
N TYR A 623 23.93 42.87 4.86
CA TYR A 623 22.76 43.75 4.91
C TYR A 623 22.26 43.95 6.35
N SER A 624 21.42 44.97 6.56
CA SER A 624 20.85 45.37 7.86
C SER A 624 20.03 44.27 8.55
N ASP A 625 19.59 43.27 7.80
CA ASP A 625 18.86 42.09 8.28
C ASP A 625 19.79 40.89 8.62
N GLY A 626 21.11 41.07 8.48
CA GLY A 626 22.10 40.02 8.71
C GLY A 626 22.32 39.07 7.52
N SER A 627 21.58 39.24 6.41
CA SER A 627 21.80 38.47 5.19
C SER A 627 23.12 38.86 4.52
N VAL A 628 23.70 37.93 3.76
CA VAL A 628 24.99 38.13 3.08
C VAL A 628 24.85 37.81 1.59
N LYS A 629 25.14 38.79 0.73
CA LYS A 629 25.30 38.57 -0.72
C LYS A 629 26.78 38.51 -1.06
N THR A 630 27.15 37.55 -1.90
CA THR A 630 28.51 37.43 -2.43
C THR A 630 28.45 37.52 -3.95
N GLU A 631 29.19 38.46 -4.53
CA GLU A 631 29.21 38.65 -5.98
C GLU A 631 30.61 39.01 -6.49
N LYS A 632 30.90 38.65 -7.74
CA LYS A 632 32.16 39.01 -8.39
C LYS A 632 32.05 40.42 -8.93
N VAL A 633 32.94 41.31 -8.49
CA VAL A 633 32.95 42.72 -8.88
C VAL A 633 34.27 43.09 -9.55
N ILE A 634 34.23 44.14 -10.36
CA ILE A 634 35.42 44.82 -10.88
C ILE A 634 35.44 46.19 -10.22
N LEU A 635 36.49 46.46 -9.45
CA LEU A 635 36.73 47.76 -8.83
C LEU A 635 37.72 48.58 -9.65
#